data_AF-A0A535RP37-F1
#
_entry.id   AF-A0A535RP37-F1
#
_cell.length_a   1.000
_cell.length_b   1.000
_cell.length_c   1.000
_cell.angle_alpha   90.00
_cell.angle_beta   90.00
_cell.angle_gamma   90.00
#
_symmetry.space_group_name_H-M   'P 1'
#
loop_
_entity.id
_entity.type
_entity.pdbx_description
1 polymer ?
#
loop_
_entity_poly.entity_id
_entity_poly.type
_entity_poly.pdbx_seq_one_letter_code
_entity_poly.pdbx_strand_id
1 'polypeptide(L)'
;MIPDDALIALAREHPRGTERRTLLPVRGALQNPAGYAALPEPQRDAIVRWAEARRRIHRDDAVDADRANLADPLIPEARLRALVVEGEIAATGIAVDGAALVERAYSEGLPAIVREIRRAPR
;
A
#
# COMPACT_ATOMS: atom_id res chain seq x y z
N MET A 1 -4.15 -10.48 -1.36
CA MET A 1 -4.66 -10.84 -0.01
C MET A 1 -5.57 -9.71 0.47
N ILE A 2 -6.71 -9.99 1.10
CA ILE A 2 -7.58 -8.95 1.70
C ILE A 2 -7.20 -8.85 3.19
N PRO A 3 -7.05 -7.65 3.79
CA PRO A 3 -6.84 -7.54 5.23
C PRO A 3 -8.08 -8.02 6.00
N ASP A 4 -7.86 -8.70 7.13
CA ASP A 4 -8.92 -9.09 8.05
C ASP A 4 -9.37 -7.91 8.91
N ASP A 5 -10.60 -7.99 9.42
CA ASP A 5 -11.21 -6.93 10.23
C ASP A 5 -10.43 -6.68 11.53
N ALA A 6 -9.73 -7.70 12.05
CA ALA A 6 -8.86 -7.58 13.21
C ALA A 6 -7.65 -6.66 12.96
N LEU A 7 -7.02 -6.73 11.78
CA LEU A 7 -5.94 -5.81 11.42
C LEU A 7 -6.44 -4.37 11.29
N ILE A 8 -7.64 -4.18 10.74
CA ILE A 8 -8.25 -2.85 10.59
C ILE A 8 -8.56 -2.25 11.96
N ALA A 9 -9.18 -3.01 12.87
CA ALA A 9 -9.47 -2.57 14.23
C ALA A 9 -8.19 -2.19 14.99
N LEU A 10 -7.15 -3.03 14.95
CA LEU A 10 -5.88 -2.76 15.61
C LEU A 10 -5.15 -1.55 15.02
N ALA A 11 -5.20 -1.37 13.70
CA ALA A 11 -4.61 -0.23 13.02
C ALA A 11 -5.39 1.07 13.26
N ARG A 12 -6.69 0.99 13.55
CA ARG A 12 -7.49 2.14 13.98
C ARG A 12 -7.14 2.58 15.40
N GLU A 13 -6.96 1.63 16.32
CA GLU A 13 -6.62 1.91 17.72
C GLU A 13 -5.16 2.39 17.87
N HIS A 14 -4.25 1.85 17.06
CA HIS A 14 -2.81 2.12 17.15
C HIS A 14 -2.18 2.36 15.77
N PRO A 15 -2.59 3.40 15.03
CA PRO A 15 -2.17 3.61 13.64
C PRO A 15 -0.66 3.68 13.50
N ARG A 16 0.02 4.39 14.41
CA ARG A 16 1.47 4.57 14.38
C ARG A 16 2.24 3.32 14.80
N GLY A 17 1.76 2.63 15.84
CA GLY A 17 2.43 1.43 16.38
C GLY A 17 2.37 0.25 15.42
N THR A 18 1.21 0.05 14.80
CA THR A 18 0.99 -1.02 13.82
C THR A 18 1.74 -0.74 12.53
N GLU A 19 1.70 0.50 12.02
CA GLU A 19 2.46 0.87 10.81
C GLU A 19 3.97 0.74 11.01
N ARG A 20 4.48 1.22 12.16
CA ARG A 20 5.91 1.11 12.46
C ARG A 20 6.36 -0.35 12.55
N ARG A 21 5.58 -1.26 13.15
CA ARG A 21 5.94 -2.68 13.19
C ARG A 21 5.94 -3.33 11.80
N THR A 22 5.00 -2.93 10.94
CA THR A 22 4.83 -3.53 9.61
C THR A 22 5.80 -2.96 8.57
N LEU A 23 5.96 -1.63 8.51
CA LEU A 23 6.69 -0.94 7.44
C LEU A 23 8.14 -0.62 7.77
N LEU A 24 8.51 -0.47 9.06
CA LEU A 24 9.89 -0.15 9.42
C LEU A 24 10.91 -1.17 8.89
N PRO A 25 10.65 -2.49 8.91
CA PRO A 25 11.59 -3.48 8.35
C PRO A 25 11.84 -3.32 6.85
N VAL A 26 10.89 -2.76 6.10
CA VAL A 26 10.94 -2.59 4.64
C VAL A 26 11.09 -1.13 4.21
N ARG A 27 11.36 -0.21 5.15
CA ARG A 27 11.37 1.24 4.91
C ARG A 27 12.33 1.68 3.80
N GLY A 28 13.47 1.00 3.65
CA GLY A 28 14.42 1.28 2.56
C GLY A 28 13.83 0.98 1.18
N ALA A 29 13.09 -0.13 1.06
CA ALA A 29 12.40 -0.52 -0.16
C ALA A 29 11.22 0.40 -0.48
N LEU A 30 10.61 1.02 0.53
CA LEU A 30 9.47 1.92 0.33
C LEU A 30 9.85 3.35 -0.10
N GLN A 31 11.12 3.62 -0.42
CA GLN A 31 11.56 4.94 -0.85
C GLN A 31 11.21 5.22 -2.32
N ASN A 32 11.15 4.18 -3.16
CA ASN A 32 10.88 4.30 -4.59
C ASN A 32 10.35 2.96 -5.17
N PRO A 33 9.71 2.99 -6.35
CA PRO A 33 9.14 1.79 -6.98
C PRO A 33 10.16 0.67 -7.24
N ALA A 34 11.41 0.99 -7.58
CA ALA A 34 12.44 -0.01 -7.84
C ALA A 34 12.85 -0.78 -6.57
N GLY A 35 12.96 -0.08 -5.44
CA GLY A 35 13.20 -0.70 -4.13
C GLY A 35 12.07 -1.65 -3.74
N TYR A 36 10.82 -1.24 -3.96
CA TYR A 36 9.65 -2.09 -3.75
C TYR A 36 9.68 -3.33 -4.67
N ALA A 37 9.96 -3.14 -5.96
CA ALA A 37 9.98 -4.21 -6.94
C ALA A 37 11.04 -5.28 -6.64
N ALA A 38 12.16 -4.88 -6.03
CA ALA A 38 13.22 -5.79 -5.61
C ALA A 38 12.85 -6.68 -4.42
N LEU A 39 11.76 -6.40 -3.71
CA LEU A 39 11.30 -7.22 -2.60
C LEU A 39 10.76 -8.57 -3.09
N PRO A 40 10.95 -9.67 -2.33
CA PRO A 40 10.24 -10.92 -2.55
C PRO A 40 8.73 -10.74 -2.53
N GLU A 41 8.00 -11.50 -3.35
CA GLU A 41 6.54 -11.41 -3.46
C GLU A 41 5.80 -11.51 -2.11
N PRO A 42 6.18 -12.40 -1.16
CA PRO A 42 5.51 -12.44 0.15
C PRO A 42 5.62 -11.13 0.94
N GLN A 43 6.73 -10.38 0.78
CA GLN A 43 6.89 -9.09 1.43
C GLN A 43 6.06 -8.01 0.73
N ARG A 44 5.99 -8.04 -0.61
CA ARG A 44 5.10 -7.16 -1.38
C ARG A 44 3.64 -7.40 -1.01
N ASP A 45 3.22 -8.66 -0.86
CA ASP A 45 1.87 -9.03 -0.42
C ASP A 45 1.52 -8.49 0.98
N ALA A 46 2.48 -8.52 1.91
CA ALA A 46 2.30 -7.93 3.24
C ALA A 46 2.11 -6.41 3.15
N ILE A 47 2.88 -5.72 2.29
CA ILE A 47 2.71 -4.28 2.04
C ILE A 47 1.36 -3.99 1.38
N VAL A 48 0.93 -4.78 0.41
CA VAL A 48 -0.39 -4.64 -0.24
C VAL A 48 -1.51 -4.79 0.78
N ARG A 49 -1.43 -5.79 1.66
CA ARG A 49 -2.41 -6.00 2.73
C ARG A 49 -2.47 -4.80 3.67
N TRP A 50 -1.32 -4.25 4.05
CA TRP A 50 -1.25 -3.07 4.92
C TRP A 50 -1.80 -1.81 4.24
N ALA A 51 -1.39 -1.55 3.00
CA ALA A 51 -1.85 -0.40 2.23
C ALA A 51 -3.37 -0.43 2.01
N GLU A 52 -3.96 -1.60 1.79
CA GLU A 52 -5.42 -1.75 1.72
C GLU A 52 -6.11 -1.48 3.07
N ALA A 53 -5.53 -1.92 4.19
CA ALA A 53 -6.06 -1.57 5.51
C ALA A 53 -6.00 -0.05 5.74
N ARG A 54 -4.89 0.60 5.35
CA ARG A 54 -4.72 2.05 5.45
C ARG A 54 -5.72 2.82 4.58
N ARG A 55 -5.97 2.37 3.34
CA ARG A 55 -6.99 2.93 2.45
C ARG A 55 -8.38 2.94 3.11
N ARG A 56 -8.78 1.82 3.71
CA ARG A 56 -10.08 1.70 4.39
C ARG A 56 -10.17 2.65 5.58
N ILE A 57 -9.16 2.67 6.44
CA ILE A 57 -9.08 3.59 7.59
C ILE A 57 -9.10 5.05 7.15
N HIS A 58 -8.37 5.40 6.09
CA HIS A 58 -8.36 6.76 5.56
C HIS A 58 -9.76 7.21 5.12
N ARG A 59 -10.43 6.37 4.31
CA ARG A 59 -11.75 6.66 3.75
C ARG A 59 -12.85 6.68 4.80
N ASP A 60 -12.79 5.77 5.77
CA ASP A 60 -13.90 5.50 6.68
C ASP A 60 -13.75 6.27 8.01
N ASP A 61 -12.51 6.59 8.44
CA ASP A 61 -12.21 7.20 9.75
C ASP A 61 -11.43 8.54 9.66
N ALA A 62 -11.11 9.04 8.45
CA ALA A 62 -10.39 10.31 8.20
C ALA A 62 -9.07 10.47 8.98
N VAL A 63 -8.38 9.38 9.31
CA VAL A 63 -7.19 9.37 10.20
C VAL A 63 -6.04 10.25 9.69
N ASP A 64 -5.94 10.46 8.37
CA ASP A 64 -4.91 11.32 7.77
C ASP A 64 -5.25 12.82 7.78
N ALA A 65 -6.45 13.21 8.23
CA ALA A 65 -6.83 14.62 8.34
C ALA A 65 -6.06 15.35 9.45
N ASP A 66 -5.57 14.62 10.46
CA ASP A 66 -4.66 15.14 11.48
C ASP A 66 -3.19 14.98 11.05
N ARG A 67 -2.52 16.12 10.83
CA ARG A 67 -1.11 16.17 10.44
C ARG A 67 -0.17 15.51 11.46
N ALA A 68 -0.53 15.44 12.74
CA ALA A 68 0.26 14.76 13.76
C ALA A 68 0.28 13.24 13.58
N ASN A 69 -0.75 12.67 12.93
CA ASN A 69 -0.80 11.26 12.56
C ASN A 69 0.15 10.96 11.39
N LEU A 70 0.41 11.93 10.51
CA LEU A 70 1.28 11.82 9.34
C LEU A 70 2.77 12.09 9.61
N ALA A 71 3.18 12.32 10.86
CA ALA A 71 4.60 12.51 11.14
C ALA A 71 5.38 11.20 10.92
N ASP A 72 6.64 11.32 10.48
CA ASP A 72 7.59 10.20 10.31
C ASP A 72 7.43 9.20 11.47
N PRO A 73 7.16 7.90 11.18
CA PRO A 73 7.39 7.22 9.89
C PRO A 73 6.17 7.01 8.98
N LEU A 74 5.03 7.67 9.21
CA LEU A 74 3.83 7.41 8.38
C LEU A 74 3.99 7.91 6.93
N ILE A 75 3.75 7.02 5.97
CA ILE A 75 3.65 7.37 4.55
C ILE A 75 2.19 7.76 4.29
N PRO A 76 1.89 8.96 3.71
CA PRO A 76 0.53 9.32 3.36
C PRO A 76 -0.14 8.24 2.51
N GLU A 77 -1.42 7.92 2.76
CA GLU A 77 -2.10 6.81 2.10
C GLU A 77 -2.00 6.90 0.57
N ALA A 78 -2.24 8.07 -0.01
CA ALA A 78 -2.14 8.29 -1.45
C ALA A 78 -0.73 7.98 -2.00
N ARG A 79 0.32 8.33 -1.24
CA ARG A 79 1.70 8.04 -1.61
C ARG A 79 2.01 6.54 -1.50
N LEU A 80 1.51 5.87 -0.46
CA LEU A 80 1.66 4.42 -0.29
C LEU A 80 0.94 3.66 -1.41
N ARG A 81 -0.27 4.10 -1.79
CA ARG A 81 -1.05 3.55 -2.91
C ARG A 81 -0.28 3.67 -4.23
N ALA A 82 0.22 4.87 -4.54
CA ALA A 82 1.02 5.10 -5.75
C ALA A 82 2.24 4.19 -5.81
N LEU A 83 3.01 4.13 -4.72
CA LEU A 83 4.19 3.29 -4.61
C LEU A 83 3.91 1.80 -4.85
N VAL A 84 2.82 1.27 -4.30
CA VAL A 84 2.44 -0.14 -4.50
C VAL A 84 2.11 -0.42 -5.96
N VAL A 85 1.31 0.44 -6.60
CA VAL A 85 0.92 0.25 -8.01
C VAL A 85 2.15 0.35 -8.91
N GLU A 86 2.93 1.41 -8.80
CA GLU A 86 4.14 1.62 -9.60
C GLU A 86 5.18 0.51 -9.36
N GLY A 87 5.32 0.07 -8.11
CA GLY A 87 6.24 -1.00 -7.74
C GLY A 87 5.83 -2.36 -8.28
N GLU A 88 4.55 -2.70 -8.33
CA GLU A 88 4.06 -3.94 -8.95
C GLU A 88 4.17 -3.91 -10.48
N ILE A 89 3.96 -2.74 -11.11
CA ILE A 89 4.23 -2.55 -12.55
C ILE A 89 5.72 -2.79 -12.82
N ALA A 90 6.61 -2.18 -12.02
CA ALA A 90 8.06 -2.37 -12.14
C ALA A 90 8.49 -3.83 -11.91
N ALA A 91 7.88 -4.53 -10.95
CA ALA A 91 8.18 -5.93 -10.66
C ALA A 91 7.74 -6.90 -11.78
N THR A 92 6.64 -6.58 -12.47
CA THR A 92 6.11 -7.42 -13.56
C THR A 92 6.73 -7.10 -14.91
N GLY A 93 7.19 -5.85 -15.09
CA GLY A 93 7.82 -5.35 -16.31
C GLY A 93 6.82 -5.00 -17.43
N ILE A 94 5.55 -4.76 -17.09
CA ILE A 94 4.49 -4.48 -18.07
C ILE A 94 4.41 -2.98 -18.39
N ALA A 95 3.93 -2.66 -19.60
CA ALA A 95 3.66 -1.28 -20.01
C ALA A 95 2.16 -0.97 -19.88
N VAL A 96 1.77 -0.35 -18.76
CA VAL A 96 0.37 0.05 -18.47
C VAL A 96 0.31 1.47 -17.94
N ASP A 97 -0.86 2.09 -18.02
CA ASP A 97 -1.10 3.41 -17.43
C ASP A 97 -1.18 3.32 -15.90
N GLY A 98 -0.05 3.58 -15.25
CA GLY A 98 0.06 3.55 -13.79
C GLY A 98 -0.85 4.58 -13.10
N ALA A 99 -1.03 5.76 -13.68
CA ALA A 99 -1.85 6.81 -13.07
C ALA A 99 -3.32 6.39 -13.02
N ALA A 100 -3.84 5.81 -14.12
CA ALA A 100 -5.19 5.26 -14.16
C ALA A 100 -5.38 4.13 -13.13
N LEU A 101 -4.38 3.27 -12.94
CA LEU A 101 -4.42 2.19 -11.95
C LEU A 101 -4.36 2.69 -10.50
N VAL A 102 -3.64 3.78 -10.22
CA VAL A 102 -3.60 4.41 -8.89
C VAL A 102 -4.96 4.96 -8.48
N GLU A 103 -5.67 5.60 -9.41
CA GLU A 103 -7.01 6.13 -9.16
C GLU A 103 -8.03 5.00 -8.96
N ARG A 104 -7.99 3.97 -9.81
CA ARG A 104 -8.82 2.77 -9.64
C ARG A 104 -8.53 2.05 -8.33
N ALA A 105 -7.27 1.97 -7.90
CA ALA A 105 -6.90 1.36 -6.62
C ALA A 105 -7.56 2.04 -5.41
N TYR A 106 -7.87 3.34 -5.50
CA TYR A 106 -8.58 4.03 -4.42
C TYR A 106 -10.03 3.56 -4.28
N SER A 107 -10.71 3.28 -5.38
CA SER A 107 -12.12 2.85 -5.38
C SER A 107 -12.27 1.33 -5.27
N GLU A 108 -11.60 0.59 -6.15
CA GLU A 108 -11.66 -0.87 -6.30
C GLU A 108 -10.84 -1.63 -5.25
N GLY A 109 -9.83 -0.96 -4.67
CA GLY A 109 -8.92 -1.55 -3.68
C GLY A 109 -7.64 -2.13 -4.29
N LEU A 110 -6.55 -2.02 -3.54
CA LEU A 110 -5.22 -2.44 -3.97
C LEU A 110 -5.13 -3.94 -4.33
N PRO A 111 -5.75 -4.89 -3.60
CA PRO A 111 -5.63 -6.31 -3.92
C PRO A 111 -6.20 -6.69 -5.30
N ALA A 112 -7.21 -5.96 -5.78
CA ALA A 112 -7.79 -6.18 -7.11
C ALA A 112 -6.83 -5.69 -8.21
N ILE A 113 -6.32 -4.46 -8.07
CA ILE A 113 -5.38 -3.85 -9.01
C ILE A 113 -4.06 -4.63 -9.09
N VAL A 114 -3.51 -5.06 -7.96
CA VAL A 114 -2.29 -5.88 -7.94
C VAL A 114 -2.50 -7.21 -8.66
N ARG A 115 -3.66 -7.84 -8.49
CA ARG A 115 -4.00 -9.07 -9.21
C ARG A 115 -4.12 -8.85 -10.71
N GLU A 116 -4.68 -7.72 -11.13
CA GLU A 116 -4.75 -7.32 -12.55
C GLU A 116 -3.36 -7.16 -13.14
N ILE A 117 -2.48 -6.37 -12.49
CA ILE A 117 -1.08 -6.15 -12.89
C ILE A 117 -0.35 -7.49 -13.05
N ARG A 118 -0.40 -8.37 -12.05
CA ARG A 118 0.30 -9.66 -12.07
C ARG A 118 -0.23 -10.65 -13.11
N ARG A 119 -1.43 -10.43 -13.64
CA ARG A 119 -2.05 -11.28 -14.68
C ARG A 119 -1.94 -10.68 -16.08
N ALA A 120 -1.51 -9.43 -16.21
CA ALA A 120 -1.37 -8.79 -17.49
C ALA A 120 -0.30 -9.50 -18.34
N PRO A 121 -0.54 -9.65 -19.66
CA PRO A 121 0.49 -10.13 -20.57
C PRO A 121 1.66 -9.13 -20.60
N ARG A 122 2.88 -9.66 -20.70
CA ARG A 122 4.10 -8.86 -20.87
C ARG A 122 4.24 -8.36 -22.30
#